data_AF-A0AAE8EQ19-F1
#
_entry.id   AF-A0AAE8EQ19-F1
#
_cell.length_a   1.000
_cell.length_b   1.000
_cell.length_c   1.000
_cell.angle_alpha   90.00
_cell.angle_beta   90.00
_cell.angle_gamma   90.00
#
_symmetry.space_group_name_H-M   'P 1'
#
loop_
_entity.id
_entity.type
_entity.pdbx_description
1 polymer ?
#
loop_
_entity_poly.entity_id
_entity_poly.type
_entity_poly.pdbx_seq_one_letter_code
_entity_poly.pdbx_strand_id
1 'polypeptide(L)'
;MRKYNFVICHVCEGHGMMDNPAFSNGFTSSELNDMEPEERDMILDGAYDVPCTHCCATGKVRVPNIAALTFAEKRELVEERRNARELAEMARMERMERMMGC
;
A
#
# COMPACT_ATOMS: atom_id res chain seq x y z
N MET A 1 -4.32 -12.66 26.14
CA MET A 1 -4.33 -11.58 25.11
C MET A 1 -3.99 -12.18 23.75
N ARG A 2 -4.56 -11.67 22.66
CA ARG A 2 -4.20 -12.11 21.30
C ARG A 2 -2.82 -11.58 20.93
N LYS A 3 -1.98 -12.43 20.30
CA LYS A 3 -0.63 -12.07 19.84
C LYS A 3 -0.63 -11.13 18.65
N TYR A 4 -1.73 -11.05 17.91
CA TYR A 4 -1.91 -10.19 16.76
C TYR A 4 -3.24 -9.44 16.83
N ASN A 5 -3.22 -8.20 16.37
CA ASN A 5 -4.38 -7.32 16.21
C ASN A 5 -4.54 -6.94 14.73
N PHE A 6 -5.74 -6.54 14.32
CA PHE A 6 -5.93 -5.87 13.04
C PHE A 6 -6.02 -4.36 13.29
N VAL A 7 -5.31 -3.60 12.48
CA VAL A 7 -5.39 -2.14 12.45
C VAL A 7 -5.81 -1.69 11.06
N ILE A 8 -6.40 -0.50 10.97
CA ILE A 8 -6.77 0.10 9.70
C ILE A 8 -5.51 0.27 8.84
N CYS A 9 -5.62 -0.07 7.55
CA CYS A 9 -4.52 0.13 6.63
C CYS A 9 -4.21 1.61 6.50
N HIS A 10 -2.96 2.02 6.72
CA HIS A 10 -2.55 3.43 6.65
C HIS A 10 -2.44 3.95 5.20
N VAL A 11 -2.41 3.06 4.21
CA VAL A 11 -2.28 3.44 2.78
C VAL A 11 -3.63 3.82 2.17
N CYS A 12 -4.64 3.00 2.41
CA CYS A 12 -6.00 3.23 1.88
C CYS A 12 -6.97 3.70 2.95
N GLU A 13 -6.49 4.02 4.15
CA GLU A 13 -7.29 4.50 5.29
C GLU A 13 -8.52 3.65 5.66
N GLY A 14 -8.52 2.37 5.27
CA GLY A 14 -9.63 1.45 5.51
C GLY A 14 -10.57 1.21 4.33
N HIS A 15 -10.44 1.99 3.25
CA HIS A 15 -11.27 1.85 2.06
C HIS A 15 -11.01 0.55 1.28
N GLY A 16 -9.81 -0.03 1.42
CA GLY A 16 -9.41 -1.23 0.68
C GLY A 16 -9.07 -0.97 -0.78
N MET A 17 -9.52 0.14 -1.36
CA MET A 17 -9.12 0.63 -2.68
C MET A 17 -8.11 1.77 -2.55
N MET A 18 -7.39 2.05 -3.62
CA MET A 18 -6.51 3.20 -3.75
C MET A 18 -6.59 3.74 -5.18
N ASP A 19 -6.21 5.00 -5.35
CA ASP A 19 -6.12 5.62 -6.66
C ASP A 19 -5.23 4.78 -7.59
N ASN A 20 -5.63 4.70 -8.85
CA ASN A 20 -4.88 3.96 -9.84
C ASN A 20 -3.51 4.63 -10.06
N PRO A 21 -2.40 3.88 -9.95
CA PRO A 21 -1.06 4.43 -10.19
C PRO A 21 -0.88 5.07 -11.57
N ALA A 22 -1.69 4.65 -12.56
CA ALA A 22 -1.68 5.22 -13.92
C ALA A 22 -1.95 6.74 -13.94
N PHE A 23 -2.71 7.26 -12.97
CA PHE A 23 -3.03 8.67 -12.82
C PHE A 23 -2.66 9.18 -11.42
N SER A 24 -1.51 8.72 -10.90
CA SER A 24 -0.96 9.14 -9.60
C SER A 24 -0.69 10.65 -9.47
N ASN A 25 -0.57 11.37 -10.57
CA ASN A 25 -0.44 12.84 -10.59
C ASN A 25 -1.80 13.56 -10.60
N GLY A 26 -2.91 12.81 -10.60
CA GLY A 26 -4.26 13.31 -10.75
C GLY A 26 -4.55 13.88 -12.14
N PHE A 27 -5.75 14.45 -12.27
CA PHE A 27 -6.13 15.28 -13.40
C PHE A 27 -6.33 16.71 -12.92
N THR A 28 -5.88 17.68 -13.71
CA THR A 28 -6.22 19.08 -13.48
C THR A 28 -7.70 19.33 -13.75
N SER A 29 -8.27 20.39 -13.17
CA SER A 29 -9.68 20.73 -13.40
C SER A 29 -10.00 21.03 -14.86
N SER A 30 -9.04 21.52 -15.65
CA SER A 30 -9.21 21.69 -17.10
C SER A 30 -9.26 20.34 -17.83
N GLU A 31 -8.34 19.42 -17.53
CA GLU A 31 -8.31 18.10 -18.14
C GLU A 31 -9.57 17.30 -17.84
N LEU A 32 -10.08 17.37 -16.61
CA LEU A 32 -11.35 16.75 -16.22
C LEU A 32 -12.56 17.38 -16.92
N ASN A 33 -12.53 18.67 -17.25
CA ASN A 33 -13.64 19.35 -17.92
C ASN A 33 -13.65 19.14 -19.44
N ASP A 34 -12.49 18.83 -20.02
CA ASP A 34 -12.34 18.50 -21.43
C ASP A 34 -12.72 17.03 -21.73
N MET A 35 -12.89 16.19 -20.69
CA MET A 35 -13.38 14.81 -20.81
C MET A 35 -14.89 14.73 -21.03
N GLU A 36 -15.34 13.62 -21.62
CA GLU A 36 -16.77 13.33 -21.72
C GLU A 36 -17.40 13.25 -20.31
N PRO A 37 -18.62 13.78 -20.12
CA PRO A 37 -19.26 13.84 -18.81
C PRO A 37 -19.33 12.49 -18.10
N GLU A 38 -19.62 11.42 -18.85
CA GLU A 38 -19.71 10.06 -18.31
C GLU A 38 -18.34 9.54 -17.84
N GLU A 39 -17.26 9.85 -18.56
CA GLU A 39 -15.90 9.45 -18.17
C GLU A 39 -15.44 10.19 -16.92
N ARG A 40 -15.73 11.49 -16.84
CA ARG A 40 -15.46 12.30 -15.65
C ARG A 40 -16.17 11.74 -14.42
N ASP A 41 -17.45 11.40 -14.55
CA ASP A 41 -18.24 10.88 -13.43
C ASP A 41 -17.72 9.51 -12.98
N MET A 42 -17.33 8.62 -13.91
CA MET A 42 -16.68 7.34 -13.58
C MET A 42 -15.36 7.51 -12.81
N ILE A 43 -14.55 8.51 -13.17
CA ILE A 43 -13.30 8.82 -12.46
C ILE A 43 -13.61 9.31 -11.04
N LEU A 44 -14.56 10.23 -10.88
CA LEU A 44 -14.94 10.79 -9.58
C LEU A 44 -15.61 9.78 -8.65
N ASP A 45 -16.37 8.83 -9.22
CA ASP A 45 -17.02 7.75 -8.48
C ASP A 45 -16.06 6.61 -8.09
N GLY A 46 -14.78 6.70 -8.49
CA GLY A 46 -13.76 5.70 -8.17
C GLY A 46 -13.88 4.41 -8.97
N ALA A 47 -14.54 4.43 -10.14
CA ALA A 47 -14.71 3.24 -10.99
C ALA A 47 -13.37 2.64 -11.47
N TYR A 48 -12.32 3.47 -11.49
CA TYR A 48 -10.96 3.09 -11.88
C TYR A 48 -10.03 2.83 -10.68
N ASP A 49 -10.53 2.95 -9.45
CA ASP A 49 -9.76 2.66 -8.25
C ASP A 49 -9.30 1.22 -8.24
N VAL A 50 -8.08 1.00 -7.79
CA VAL A 50 -7.47 -0.33 -7.77
C VAL A 50 -7.43 -0.89 -6.35
N PRO A 51 -7.45 -2.22 -6.19
CA PRO A 51 -7.21 -2.87 -4.90
C PRO A 51 -5.93 -2.36 -4.24
N CYS A 52 -6.03 -1.92 -2.99
CA CYS A 52 -4.87 -1.51 -2.22
C CYS A 52 -3.89 -2.69 -2.10
N THR A 53 -2.70 -2.51 -2.65
CA THR A 53 -1.64 -3.52 -2.69
C THR A 53 -1.07 -3.83 -1.30
N HIS A 54 -1.19 -2.88 -0.36
CA HIS A 54 -0.67 -3.02 0.99
C HIS A 54 -1.56 -3.89 1.91
N CYS A 55 -2.89 -3.78 1.79
CA CYS A 55 -3.82 -4.59 2.59
C CYS A 55 -4.59 -5.64 1.77
N CYS A 56 -4.27 -5.80 0.49
CA CYS A 56 -4.94 -6.71 -0.45
C CYS A 56 -6.47 -6.54 -0.43
N ALA A 57 -6.96 -5.31 -0.60
CA ALA A 57 -8.38 -4.94 -0.55
C ALA A 57 -9.15 -5.17 0.77
N THR A 58 -8.49 -5.63 1.84
CA THR A 58 -9.20 -5.92 3.10
C THR A 58 -9.47 -4.68 3.98
N GLY A 59 -8.86 -3.54 3.66
CA GLY A 59 -8.91 -2.30 4.46
C GLY A 59 -8.14 -2.36 5.79
N LYS A 60 -7.55 -3.50 6.14
CA LYS A 60 -6.89 -3.71 7.45
C LYS A 60 -5.64 -4.55 7.32
N VAL A 61 -4.67 -4.29 8.20
CA VAL A 61 -3.42 -5.04 8.25
C VAL A 61 -3.24 -5.69 9.61
N ARG A 62 -2.67 -6.89 9.59
CA ARG A 62 -2.38 -7.65 10.81
C ARG A 62 -1.07 -7.14 11.40
N VAL A 63 -1.10 -6.71 12.66
CA VAL A 63 0.08 -6.21 13.39
C VAL A 63 0.31 -7.01 14.68
N PRO A 64 1.58 -7.24 15.07
CA PRO A 64 1.91 -7.92 16.31
C PRO A 64 1.54 -7.05 17.51
N ASN A 65 0.91 -7.68 18.51
CA ASN A 65 0.61 -7.05 19.78
C ASN A 65 1.81 -7.20 20.73
N ILE A 66 2.65 -6.17 20.80
CA ILE A 66 3.91 -6.20 21.56
C ILE A 66 3.71 -6.48 23.06
N ALA A 67 2.57 -6.08 23.63
CA ALA A 67 2.25 -6.35 25.04
C ALA A 67 1.96 -7.85 25.28
N ALA A 68 1.50 -8.58 24.27
CA ALA A 68 1.14 -9.99 24.35
C ALA A 68 2.26 -10.95 23.94
N LEU A 69 3.36 -10.44 23.35
CA LEU A 69 4.50 -11.25 22.93
C LEU A 69 5.48 -11.50 24.07
N THR A 70 6.07 -12.70 24.09
CA THR A 70 7.20 -13.05 24.97
C THR A 70 8.50 -12.37 24.50
N PHE A 71 9.54 -12.41 25.34
CA PHE A 71 10.85 -11.87 24.98
C PHE A 71 11.49 -12.56 23.77
N ALA A 72 11.37 -13.89 23.66
CA ALA A 72 11.88 -14.64 22.53
C ALA A 72 11.18 -14.24 21.22
N GLU A 73 9.85 -14.17 21.22
CA GLU A 73 9.06 -13.77 20.05
C GLU A 73 9.33 -12.32 19.63
N LYS A 74 9.60 -11.42 20.59
CA LYS A 74 10.02 -10.05 20.28
C LYS A 74 11.38 -10.02 19.57
N ARG A 75 12.32 -10.88 19.97
CA ARG A 75 13.63 -10.98 19.30
C ARG A 75 13.47 -11.48 17.87
N GLU A 76 12.66 -12.51 17.64
CA GLU A 76 12.37 -13.02 16.30
C GLU A 76 11.75 -11.94 15.41
N LEU A 77 10.76 -11.19 15.93
CA LEU A 77 10.13 -10.08 15.20
C LEU A 77 11.13 -8.98 14.81
N VAL A 78 12.14 -8.71 15.65
CA VAL A 78 13.18 -7.71 15.34
C VAL A 78 14.05 -8.19 14.18
N GLU A 79 14.45 -9.47 14.18
CA GLU A 79 15.24 -10.05 13.09
C GLU A 79 14.44 -10.11 11.79
N GLU A 80 13.17 -10.53 11.83
CA GLU A 80 12.28 -10.50 10.66
C GLU A 80 12.18 -9.09 10.06
N ARG A 81 11.99 -8.07 10.90
CA ARG A 81 11.95 -6.66 10.47
C ARG A 81 13.29 -6.17 9.92
N ARG A 82 14.42 -6.69 10.39
CA ARG A 82 15.74 -6.35 9.84
C ARG A 82 15.89 -6.93 8.44
N ASN A 83 15.67 -8.22 8.29
CA ASN A 83 15.77 -8.92 7.00
C ASN A 83 14.83 -8.30 5.96
N ALA A 84 13.60 -7.93 6.36
CA ALA A 84 12.66 -7.26 5.48
C ALA A 84 13.16 -5.90 4.97
N ARG A 85 13.87 -5.12 5.79
CA ARG A 85 14.47 -3.84 5.36
C ARG A 85 15.60 -4.06 4.35
N GLU A 86 16.46 -5.05 4.60
CA GLU A 86 17.56 -5.41 3.71
C GLU A 86 17.04 -5.91 2.35
N LEU A 87 16.04 -6.79 2.35
CA LEU A 87 15.34 -7.23 1.14
C LEU A 87 14.70 -6.07 0.37
N ALA A 88 14.07 -5.13 1.08
CA ALA A 88 13.48 -3.96 0.45
C ALA A 88 14.53 -3.03 -0.17
N GLU A 89 15.74 -2.97 0.40
CA GLU A 89 16.86 -2.22 -0.14
C GLU A 89 17.42 -2.85 -1.40
N MET A 90 17.64 -4.16 -1.40
CA MET A 90 18.03 -4.91 -2.60
C MET A 90 17.01 -4.74 -3.73
N ALA A 91 15.71 -4.89 -3.42
CA ALA A 91 14.65 -4.70 -4.41
C ALA A 91 14.59 -3.26 -4.97
N ARG A 92 15.03 -2.25 -4.21
CA ARG A 92 15.17 -0.87 -4.72
C ARG A 92 16.33 -0.77 -5.72
N MET A 93 17.49 -1.35 -5.38
CA MET A 93 18.66 -1.37 -6.27
C MET A 93 18.36 -2.10 -7.58
N GLU A 94 17.77 -3.29 -7.52
CA GLU A 94 17.38 -4.06 -8.71
C GLU A 94 16.38 -3.32 -9.63
N ARG A 95 15.48 -2.49 -9.05
CA ARG A 95 14.58 -1.65 -9.85
C ARG A 95 15.34 -0.55 -10.57
N MET A 96 16.33 0.06 -9.93
CA MET A 96 17.17 1.09 -10.54
C MET A 96 18.05 0.51 -11.65
N GLU A 97 18.66 -0.66 -11.44
CA GLU A 97 19.43 -1.37 -12.46
C GLU A 97 18.58 -1.67 -13.70
N ARG A 98 17.37 -2.23 -13.49
CA ARG A 98 16.41 -2.48 -14.57
C ARG A 98 16.01 -1.21 -15.34
N MET A 99 15.87 -0.07 -14.66
CA MET A 99 15.57 1.21 -15.33
C MET A 99 16.75 1.75 -16.14
N MET A 100 17.99 1.47 -15.72
CA MET A 100 19.20 1.86 -16.45
C MET A 100 19.56 0.91 -17.59
N GLY A 101 18.81 -0.19 -17.77
CA GLY A 101 18.97 -1.11 -18.90
C GLY A 101 20.22 -1.98 -18.83
N CYS A 102 20.78 -2.19 -17.62
CA CYS A 102 21.80 -3.19 -17.34
C CYS A 102 21.19 -4.42 -16.67
#